data_AF-A0A091BAA9-F1
#
_entry.id   AF-A0A091BAA9-F1
#
_cell.length_a   1.000
_cell.length_b   1.000
_cell.length_c   1.000
_cell.angle_alpha   90.00
_cell.angle_beta   90.00
_cell.angle_gamma   90.00
#
_symmetry.space_group_name_H-M   'P 1'
#
loop_
_entity.id
_entity.type
_entity.pdbx_description
1 polymer ?
#
loop_
_entity_poly.entity_id
_entity_poly.type
_entity_poly.pdbx_seq_one_letter_code
_entity_poly.pdbx_strand_id
1 'polypeptide(L)'
;MADFLLRDIDERVAERVKELARQKGWPLNDVLLHLIKQALGLVEPEPPPVPGDIARLSGAWNDEEARAFEAAMAALSGLPDDAPAYVGEERRLGPDRRKFPRD
;
A
#
# COMPACT_ATOMS: atom_id res chain seq x y z
N MET A 1 -10.53 -39.79 -6.33
CA MET A 1 -9.52 -39.34 -7.30
C MET A 1 -10.29 -38.82 -8.49
N ALA A 2 -10.27 -37.51 -8.69
CA ALA A 2 -10.93 -36.87 -9.82
C ALA A 2 -9.81 -36.23 -10.64
N ASP A 3 -9.70 -36.61 -11.90
CA ASP A 3 -8.72 -36.02 -12.79
C ASP A 3 -9.32 -34.77 -13.41
N PHE A 4 -8.57 -33.69 -13.34
CA PHE A 4 -8.96 -32.41 -13.90
C PHE A 4 -7.83 -31.92 -14.80
N LEU A 5 -8.22 -31.42 -15.97
CA LEU A 5 -7.30 -30.81 -16.92
C LEU A 5 -7.57 -29.32 -16.95
N LEU A 6 -6.59 -28.54 -16.48
CA LEU A 6 -6.61 -27.10 -16.59
C LEU A 6 -6.16 -26.70 -18.00
N ARG A 7 -7.03 -25.99 -18.74
CA ARG A 7 -6.77 -25.48 -20.09
C ARG A 7 -6.86 -23.97 -20.12
N ASP A 8 -6.35 -23.38 -21.21
CA ASP A 8 -6.46 -21.95 -21.50
C ASP A 8 -5.94 -21.04 -20.38
N ILE A 9 -4.91 -21.50 -19.67
CA ILE A 9 -4.22 -20.67 -18.69
C ILE A 9 -3.37 -19.63 -19.40
N ASP A 10 -3.43 -18.40 -18.90
CA ASP A 10 -2.53 -17.35 -19.34
C ASP A 10 -1.08 -17.72 -18.98
N GLU A 11 -0.15 -17.40 -19.88
CA GLU A 11 1.28 -17.68 -19.70
C GLU A 11 1.83 -17.09 -18.40
N ARG A 12 1.38 -15.89 -18.01
CA ARG A 12 1.79 -15.25 -16.76
C ARG A 12 1.37 -16.06 -15.54
N VAL A 13 0.20 -16.69 -15.59
CA VAL A 13 -0.27 -17.57 -14.50
C VAL A 13 0.56 -18.84 -14.47
N ALA A 14 0.83 -19.44 -15.63
CA ALA A 14 1.66 -20.63 -15.74
C ALA A 14 3.06 -20.41 -15.15
N GLU A 15 3.72 -19.31 -15.53
CA GLU A 15 5.04 -18.94 -15.01
C GLU A 15 5.00 -18.67 -13.51
N ARG A 16 3.99 -17.95 -13.01
CA ARG A 16 3.89 -17.67 -11.58
C ARG A 16 3.76 -18.94 -10.74
N VAL A 17 2.98 -19.92 -11.20
CA VAL A 17 2.82 -21.20 -10.49
C VAL A 17 4.13 -22.01 -10.52
N LYS A 18 4.85 -22.02 -11.65
CA LYS A 18 6.17 -22.66 -11.76
C LYS A 18 7.20 -22.02 -10.82
N GLU A 19 7.22 -20.69 -10.73
CA GLU A 19 8.08 -19.97 -9.78
C GLU A 19 7.76 -20.37 -8.34
N LEU A 20 6.47 -20.43 -7.98
CA LEU A 20 6.04 -20.81 -6.63
C LEU A 20 6.51 -22.24 -6.29
N ALA A 21 6.40 -23.16 -7.24
CA ALA A 21 6.89 -24.53 -7.10
C ALA A 21 8.41 -24.57 -6.88
N ARG A 22 9.18 -23.78 -7.64
CA ARG A 22 10.64 -23.66 -7.47
C ARG A 22 11.02 -23.07 -6.12
N GLN A 23 10.35 -22.00 -5.68
CA GLN A 23 10.62 -21.33 -4.41
C GLN A 23 10.35 -22.24 -3.21
N LYS A 24 9.28 -23.04 -3.26
CA LYS A 24 8.91 -23.97 -2.19
C LYS A 24 9.59 -25.35 -2.30
N GLY A 25 10.16 -25.68 -3.46
CA GLY A 25 10.66 -27.03 -3.75
C GLY A 25 9.55 -28.08 -3.85
N TRP A 26 8.32 -27.67 -4.18
CA TRP A 26 7.16 -28.56 -4.23
C TRP A 26 6.87 -29.05 -5.66
N PRO A 27 6.29 -30.25 -5.83
CA PRO A 27 5.74 -30.66 -7.12
C PRO A 27 4.66 -29.70 -7.61
N LEU A 28 4.62 -29.43 -8.92
CA LEU A 28 3.68 -28.48 -9.52
C LEU A 28 2.21 -28.80 -9.19
N ASN A 29 1.86 -30.09 -9.19
CA ASN A 29 0.52 -30.55 -8.84
C ASN A 29 0.15 -30.19 -7.40
N ASP A 30 1.07 -30.35 -6.45
CA ASP A 30 0.81 -30.06 -5.04
C ASP A 30 0.63 -28.56 -4.81
N VAL A 31 1.38 -27.74 -5.54
CA VAL A 31 1.19 -26.27 -5.56
C VAL A 31 -0.20 -25.92 -6.10
N LEU A 32 -0.60 -26.47 -7.24
CA LEU A 32 -1.92 -26.21 -7.81
C LEU A 32 -3.05 -26.62 -6.85
N LEU A 33 -2.95 -27.80 -6.26
CA LEU A 33 -3.93 -28.27 -5.27
C LEU A 33 -3.96 -27.37 -4.03
N HIS A 34 -2.80 -26.89 -3.57
CA HIS A 34 -2.72 -25.96 -2.46
C HIS A 34 -3.40 -24.63 -2.79
N LEU A 35 -3.11 -24.05 -3.96
CA LEU A 35 -3.73 -22.81 -4.42
C LEU A 35 -5.25 -22.94 -4.56
N ILE A 36 -5.75 -24.07 -5.08
CA ILE A 36 -7.20 -24.33 -5.16
C ILE A 36 -7.80 -24.40 -3.76
N LYS A 37 -7.17 -25.11 -2.82
CA LYS A 37 -7.65 -25.17 -1.43
C LYS A 37 -7.67 -23.79 -0.77
N GLN A 38 -6.65 -22.98 -0.98
CA GLN A 38 -6.60 -21.59 -0.49
C GLN A 38 -7.73 -20.74 -1.09
N ALA A 39 -7.94 -20.81 -2.41
CA ALA A 39 -9.00 -20.08 -3.09
C ALA A 39 -10.41 -20.48 -2.62
N LEU A 40 -10.59 -21.74 -2.20
CA LEU A 40 -11.82 -22.26 -1.62
C LEU A 40 -11.92 -22.01 -0.09
N GLY A 41 -10.93 -21.36 0.53
CA GLY A 41 -10.91 -21.10 1.97
C GLY A 41 -10.73 -22.35 2.83
N LEU A 42 -10.25 -23.46 2.27
CA LEU A 42 -10.00 -24.72 2.97
C LEU A 42 -8.62 -24.76 3.64
N VAL A 43 -7.76 -23.80 3.33
CA VAL A 43 -6.44 -23.62 3.91
C VAL A 43 -6.27 -22.13 4.19
N GLU A 44 -5.78 -21.79 5.39
CA GLU A 44 -5.48 -20.41 5.73
C GLU A 44 -4.39 -19.85 4.79
N PRO A 45 -4.52 -18.61 4.30
CA PRO A 45 -3.50 -18.00 3.48
C PRO A 45 -2.19 -17.94 4.27
N GLU A 46 -1.11 -18.35 3.63
CA GLU A 46 0.20 -18.29 4.25
C GLU A 46 0.51 -16.81 4.56
N PRO A 47 1.04 -16.51 5.76
CA PRO A 47 1.36 -15.14 6.13
C PRO A 47 2.29 -14.53 5.06
N PRO A 48 2.12 -13.25 4.73
CA PRO A 48 2.96 -12.60 3.75
C PRO A 48 4.43 -12.80 4.15
N PRO A 49 5.31 -13.14 3.19
CA PRO A 49 6.72 -13.34 3.50
C PRO A 49 7.22 -12.09 4.20
N VAL A 50 7.77 -12.26 5.41
CA VAL A 50 8.42 -11.16 6.13
C VAL A 50 9.40 -10.53 5.15
N PRO A 51 9.27 -9.24 4.82
CA PRO A 51 10.07 -8.64 3.77
C PRO A 51 11.55 -8.87 4.07
N GLY A 52 12.22 -9.64 3.22
CA GLY A 52 13.66 -9.91 3.36
C GLY A 52 14.47 -8.62 3.21
N ASP A 53 15.77 -8.70 3.45
CA ASP A 53 16.67 -7.53 3.44
C ASP A 53 16.60 -6.67 2.15
N ILE A 54 16.16 -7.23 1.03
CA ILE A 54 15.96 -6.48 -0.22
C ILE A 54 14.74 -5.53 -0.16
N ALA A 55 13.69 -5.87 0.58
CA ALA A 55 12.60 -4.93 0.83
C ALA A 55 13.03 -3.77 1.75
N ARG A 56 13.99 -4.06 2.66
CA ARG A 56 14.70 -3.03 3.44
C ARG A 56 15.52 -2.10 2.53
N LEU A 57 16.10 -2.63 1.44
CA LEU A 57 16.80 -1.83 0.42
C LEU A 57 15.85 -0.98 -0.45
N SER A 58 14.61 -1.45 -0.68
CA SER A 58 13.60 -0.73 -1.46
C SER A 58 12.76 0.26 -0.64
N GLY A 59 13.17 0.59 0.59
CA GLY A 59 12.51 1.59 1.42
C GLY A 59 11.18 1.14 2.05
N ALA A 60 10.96 -0.17 2.22
CA ALA A 60 9.89 -0.63 3.10
C ALA A 60 10.30 -0.38 4.55
N TRP A 61 9.52 0.42 5.26
CA TRP A 61 9.74 0.77 6.65
C TRP A 61 9.59 -0.50 7.50
N ASN A 62 10.57 -0.77 8.37
CA ASN A 62 10.42 -1.84 9.35
C ASN A 62 9.47 -1.41 10.48
N ASP A 63 9.02 -2.35 11.32
CA ASP A 63 8.03 -2.09 12.37
C ASP A 63 8.46 -1.00 13.38
N GLU A 64 9.76 -0.90 13.66
CA GLU A 64 10.31 0.12 14.55
C GLU A 64 10.27 1.51 13.89
N GLU A 65 10.67 1.58 12.63
CA GLU A 65 10.61 2.81 11.82
C GLU A 65 9.17 3.29 11.65
N ALA A 66 8.24 2.38 11.34
CA ALA A 66 6.81 2.70 11.17
C ALA A 66 6.23 3.28 12.47
N ARG A 67 6.52 2.65 13.62
CA ARG A 67 6.11 3.16 14.94
C ARG A 67 6.73 4.51 15.28
N ALA A 68 8.01 4.71 14.95
CA ALA A 68 8.70 5.97 15.21
C ALA A 68 8.07 7.13 14.41
N PHE A 69 7.66 6.89 13.16
CA PHE A 69 6.99 7.90 12.34
C PHE A 69 5.55 8.15 12.73
N GLU A 70 4.79 7.12 13.09
CA GLU A 70 3.46 7.30 13.67
C GLU A 70 3.52 8.17 14.94
N ALA A 71 4.51 7.95 15.80
CA ALA A 71 4.73 8.77 16.99
C ALA A 71 5.09 10.23 16.65
N ALA A 72 5.93 10.44 15.64
CA ALA A 72 6.30 11.78 15.17
C ALA A 72 5.11 12.54 14.57
N MET A 73 4.30 11.87 13.74
CA MET A 73 3.09 12.44 13.14
C MET A 73 2.02 12.74 14.19
N ALA A 74 1.86 11.86 15.18
CA ALA A 74 0.97 12.11 16.32
C ALA A 74 1.39 13.35 17.12
N ALA A 75 2.69 13.54 17.36
CA ALA A 75 3.21 14.74 18.02
C ALA A 75 2.93 16.02 17.22
N LEU A 76 2.95 15.96 15.88
CA LEU A 76 2.69 17.10 15.01
C LEU A 76 1.19 17.49 14.98
N SER A 77 0.29 16.51 15.12
CA SER A 77 -1.17 16.72 15.01
C SER A 77 -1.80 17.64 16.06
N GLY A 78 -1.10 17.89 17.18
CA GLY A 78 -1.55 18.78 18.24
C GLY A 78 -1.09 20.23 18.09
N LEU A 79 -0.32 20.54 17.06
CA LEU A 79 0.18 21.89 16.83
C LEU A 79 -0.91 22.77 16.21
N PRO A 80 -1.05 24.03 16.66
CA PRO A 80 -1.88 25.00 15.97
C PRO A 80 -1.36 25.22 14.55
N ASP A 81 -2.28 25.42 13.61
CA ASP A 81 -1.96 25.75 12.22
C ASP A 81 -1.11 27.02 12.20
N ASP A 82 0.18 26.89 11.91
CA ASP A 82 1.16 27.97 11.83
C ASP A 82 1.13 28.63 10.46
N ALA A 83 -0.08 28.79 9.92
CA ALA A 83 -0.35 29.47 8.67
C ALA A 83 0.50 30.75 8.62
N PRO A 84 1.42 30.87 7.65
CA PRO A 84 2.39 31.95 7.65
C PRO A 84 1.67 33.30 7.51
N ALA A 85 2.26 34.35 8.08
CA ALA A 85 1.60 35.65 8.25
C ALA A 85 0.96 36.25 6.99
N TYR A 86 1.43 35.85 5.79
CA TYR A 86 0.86 36.28 4.50
C TYR A 86 -0.48 35.63 4.14
N VAL A 87 -0.91 34.56 4.83
CA VAL A 87 -2.21 33.87 4.59
C VAL A 87 -3.40 34.66 5.19
N GLY A 88 -3.13 35.69 6.02
CA GLY A 88 -4.16 36.49 6.71
C GLY A 88 -4.53 37.84 6.09
N GLU A 89 -3.83 38.32 5.06
CA GLU A 89 -4.04 39.70 4.55
C GLU A 89 -5.27 39.84 3.63
N GLU A 90 -5.73 38.77 2.97
CA GLU A 90 -6.85 38.85 2.02
C GLU A 90 -8.23 39.08 2.68
N ARG A 91 -8.37 38.88 4.01
CA ARG A 91 -9.64 39.14 4.72
C ARG A 91 -9.78 40.55 5.31
N ARG A 92 -8.75 41.39 5.27
CA ARG A 92 -8.82 42.76 5.83
C ARG A 92 -9.19 43.85 4.84
N LEU A 93 -9.17 43.57 3.54
CA LEU A 93 -9.67 44.49 2.53
C LEU A 93 -11.20 44.40 2.46
N GLY A 94 -11.86 45.05 3.42
CA GLY A 94 -13.25 45.47 3.27
C GLY A 94 -13.43 46.33 2.00
N PRO A 95 -14.63 46.37 1.41
CA PRO A 95 -14.84 47.03 0.12
C PRO A 95 -14.58 48.54 0.26
N ASP A 96 -13.45 48.99 -0.26
CA ASP A 96 -13.14 50.42 -0.37
C ASP A 96 -14.11 51.06 -1.36
N ARG A 97 -15.13 51.73 -0.81
CA ARG A 97 -16.07 52.56 -1.57
C ARG A 97 -15.30 53.76 -2.09
N ARG A 98 -14.69 53.62 -3.28
CA ARG A 98 -14.21 54.73 -4.10
C ARG A 98 -15.36 55.72 -4.34
N LYS A 99 -15.47 56.72 -3.46
CA LYS A 99 -16.20 57.97 -3.73
C LYS A 99 -15.32 58.80 -4.67
N PHE A 100 -15.62 58.77 -5.96
CA PHE A 100 -15.12 59.78 -6.89
C PHE A 100 -15.95 61.06 -6.70
N PRO A 101 -15.34 62.23 -6.44
CA PRO A 101 -16.02 63.50 -6.68
C PRO A 101 -16.12 63.71 -8.20
N ARG A 102 -17.31 64.04 -8.67
CA ARG A 102 -17.50 64.67 -9.99
C ARG A 102 -17.26 66.15 -9.79
N ASP A 103 -16.25 66.69 -10.46
CA ASP A 103 -16.21 68.05 -10.96
C ASP A 103 -15.84 67.98 -12.45
#